data_AF-A0A1E5GVU8-F1
#
_entry.id   AF-A0A1E5GVU8-F1
#
_cell.length_a   1.000
_cell.length_b   1.000
_cell.length_c   1.000
_cell.angle_alpha   90.00
_cell.angle_beta   90.00
_cell.angle_gamma   90.00
#
_symmetry.space_group_name_H-M   'P 1'
#
loop_
_entity.id
_entity.type
_entity.pdbx_description
1 polymer ?
#
loop_
_entity_poly.entity_id
_entity_poly.type
_entity_poly.pdbx_seq_one_letter_code
_entity_poly.pdbx_strand_id
1 'polypeptide(L)' 'MNKFRIRKYIRQFLKENKDSDFICLNTAKLSNNQFRVAYKMMSKTLLESRRKKQSVFISDQ' A
#
# COMPACT_ATOMS: atom_id res chain seq x y z
N MET A 1 12.28 -7.32 -21.39
CA MET A 1 11.49 -7.64 -20.17
C MET A 1 10.99 -6.35 -19.53
N ASN A 2 9.68 -6.11 -19.56
CA ASN A 2 9.06 -4.97 -18.87
C ASN A 2 9.28 -5.13 -17.36
N LYS A 3 10.19 -4.33 -16.78
CA LYS A 3 10.38 -4.27 -15.33
C LYS A 3 9.07 -3.81 -14.70
N PHE A 4 8.30 -4.75 -14.13
CA PHE A 4 7.10 -4.42 -13.37
C PHE A 4 7.48 -3.46 -12.24
N ARG A 5 7.05 -2.20 -12.35
CA ARG A 5 7.42 -1.15 -11.41
C ARG A 5 6.51 -1.25 -10.18
N ILE A 6 6.83 -2.17 -9.27
CA ILE A 6 6.04 -2.43 -8.04
C ILE A 6 5.70 -1.13 -7.28
N ARG A 7 6.65 -0.18 -7.23
CA ARG A 7 6.45 1.12 -6.58
C ARG A 7 5.31 1.92 -7.19
N LYS A 8 5.18 1.89 -8.51
CA LYS A 8 4.12 2.59 -9.24
C LYS A 8 2.78 1.91 -8.98
N TYR A 9 2.75 0.58 -9.04
CA TYR A 9 1.56 -0.23 -8.75
C TYR A 9 1.03 0.04 -7.33
N ILE A 10 1.88 -0.10 -6.30
CA ILE A 10 1.48 0.10 -4.90
C ILE A 10 1.00 1.54 -4.66
N ARG A 11 1.69 2.55 -5.21
CA ARG A 11 1.25 3.95 -5.11
C ARG A 11 -0.13 4.16 -5.73
N GLN A 12 -0.34 3.59 -6.91
CA GLN A 12 -1.58 3.76 -7.62
C GLN A 12 -2.73 3.07 -6.89
N PHE A 13 -2.52 1.83 -6.45
CA PHE A 13 -3.47 1.09 -5.62
C PHE A 13 -3.86 1.85 -4.35
N LEU A 14 -2.88 2.37 -3.60
CA LEU A 14 -3.16 3.15 -2.37
C LEU A 14 -3.86 4.49 -2.67
N LYS A 15 -3.60 5.09 -3.84
CA LYS A 15 -4.27 6.34 -4.25
C LYS A 15 -5.73 6.09 -4.64
N GLU A 16 -6.00 4.98 -5.32
CA GLU A 16 -7.34 4.55 -5.71
C GLU A 16 -8.19 4.18 -4.48
N ASN A 17 -7.56 3.61 -3.45
CA ASN A 17 -8.22 3.21 -2.19
C ASN A 17 -8.01 4.23 -1.06
N LYS A 18 -7.68 5.50 -1.38
CA LYS A 18 -7.34 6.52 -0.36
C LYS A 18 -8.51 6.85 0.58
N ASP A 19 -9.74 6.71 0.07
CA ASP A 19 -10.98 7.02 0.77
C ASP A 19 -11.62 5.74 1.34
N SER A 20 -11.01 4.58 1.12
CA SER A 20 -11.46 3.30 1.64
C SER A 20 -10.99 3.11 3.08
N ASP A 21 -11.89 2.72 3.96
CA ASP A 21 -11.57 2.43 5.36
C ASP A 21 -10.80 1.11 5.53
N PHE A 22 -10.76 0.27 4.48
CA PHE A 22 -10.06 -1.00 4.46
C PHE A 22 -9.25 -1.16 3.18
N ILE A 23 -7.97 -1.48 3.31
CA ILE A 23 -7.04 -1.73 2.22
C ILE A 23 -6.41 -3.11 2.43
N CYS A 24 -6.70 -4.05 1.53
CA CYS A 24 -6.08 -5.37 1.56
C CYS A 24 -5.04 -5.48 0.45
N LEU A 25 -3.82 -5.86 0.79
CA LEU A 25 -2.74 -5.97 -0.19
C LEU A 25 -2.09 -7.34 -0.03
N ASN A 26 -2.23 -8.21 -1.03
CA ASN A 26 -1.58 -9.51 -1.02
C ASN A 26 -0.08 -9.33 -1.25
N THR A 27 0.72 -9.60 -0.22
CA THR A 27 2.18 -9.51 -0.33
C THR A 27 2.87 -10.85 -0.60
N ALA A 28 2.13 -11.96 -0.63
CA ALA A 28 2.67 -13.32 -0.79
C ALA A 28 3.50 -13.51 -2.08
N LYS A 29 3.20 -12.76 -3.14
CA LYS A 29 3.93 -12.81 -4.43
C LYS A 29 5.05 -11.77 -4.55
N LEU A 30 5.33 -11.00 -3.50
CA LEU A 30 6.35 -9.95 -3.51
C LEU A 30 7.70 -10.52 -3.06
N SER A 31 8.77 -10.14 -3.76
CA SER A 31 10.12 -10.37 -3.26
C SER A 31 10.43 -9.47 -2.04
N ASN A 32 11.43 -9.82 -1.23
CA ASN A 32 11.79 -9.06 -0.02
C ASN A 32 11.96 -7.54 -0.26
N ASN A 33 12.56 -7.15 -1.39
CA ASN A 33 12.72 -5.74 -1.73
C ASN A 33 11.39 -5.06 -2.09
N GLN A 34 10.51 -5.79 -2.78
CA GLN A 34 9.17 -5.31 -3.13
C GLN A 34 8.27 -5.22 -1.88
N PHE A 35 8.36 -6.18 -0.98
CA PHE A 35 7.70 -6.18 0.33
C PHE A 35 8.11 -4.96 1.16
N ARG A 36 9.43 -4.71 1.30
CA ARG A 36 9.94 -3.53 2.03
C ARG A 36 9.42 -2.21 1.46
N VAL A 37 9.28 -2.13 0.14
CA VAL A 37 8.68 -0.98 -0.53
C VAL A 37 7.18 -0.87 -0.21
N ALA A 38 6.44 -1.98 -0.29
CA ALA A 38 5.00 -2.02 0.01
C ALA A 38 4.73 -1.56 1.43
N TYR A 39 5.45 -2.14 2.39
CA TYR A 39 5.37 -1.78 3.79
C TYR A 39 5.61 -0.29 4.03
N LYS A 40 6.70 0.27 3.48
CA LYS A 40 7.00 1.71 3.60
C LYS A 40 5.89 2.60 3.03
N MET A 41 5.23 2.16 1.97
CA MET A 41 4.13 2.90 1.36
C MET A 41 2.84 2.80 2.20
N MET A 42 2.51 1.62 2.72
CA MET A 42 1.38 1.41 3.64
C MET A 42 1.51 2.27 4.89
N SER A 43 2.70 2.33 5.50
CA SER A 43 2.94 3.16 6.67
C SER A 43 2.70 4.65 6.38
N LYS A 44 3.05 5.12 5.17
CA LYS A 44 2.74 6.50 4.76
C LYS A 44 1.24 6.74 4.64
N THR A 45 0.51 5.81 4.04
CA THR A 45 -0.95 5.90 3.92
C THR A 45 -1.62 5.95 5.29
N LEU A 46 -1.18 5.14 6.25
CA LEU A 46 -1.67 5.18 7.64
C LEU A 46 -1.38 6.51 8.34
N LEU A 47 -0.22 7.13 8.07
CA LEU A 47 0.09 8.45 8.62
C LEU A 47 -0.79 9.54 8.00
N GLU A 48 -1.05 9.47 6.70
CA GLU A 48 -1.93 10.39 6.00
C GLU A 48 -3.39 10.26 6.44
N SER A 49 -3.89 9.02 6.62
CA SER A 49 -5.25 8.79 7.10
C SER A 49 -5.45 9.34 8.52
N ARG A 50 -4.48 9.13 9.42
CA ARG A 50 -4.49 9.74 10.76
C ARG A 50 -4.57 11.27 10.72
N ARG A 51 -3.81 11.92 9.84
CA ARG A 51 -3.86 13.38 9.66
C ARG A 51 -5.25 13.86 9.21
N LYS A 52 -5.93 13.04 8.40
CA LYS A 52 -7.29 13.32 7.93
C LYS A 52 -8.39 12.85 8.90
N LYS A 53 -8.03 12.30 10.07
CA LYS A 53 -8.96 11.66 11.02
C LYS A 53 -9.79 10.53 10.39
N GLN A 54 -9.24 9.85 9.39
CA GLN A 54 -9.85 8.71 8.74
C GLN A 54 -9.26 7.41 9.32
N SER A 55 -10.14 6.49 9.72
CA SER A 55 -9.75 5.15 10.15
C SER A 55 -9.50 4.27 8.92
N VAL A 56 -8.23 3.97 8.66
CA VAL A 56 -7.83 3.03 7.58
C VAL A 56 -7.20 1.81 8.22
N PHE A 57 -7.75 0.63 7.91
CA PHE A 57 -7.19 -0.65 8.29
C PHE A 57 -6.45 -1.26 7.09
N ILE A 58 -5.22 -1.72 7.30
CA ILE A 58 -4.41 -2.37 6.27
C ILE A 58 -4.14 -3.81 6.68
N SER A 59 -4.59 -4.76 5.85
CA SER A 59 -4.31 -6.19 6.02
C SER A 59 -3.40 -6.70 4.92
N ASP A 60 -2.53 -7.64 5.29
CA ASP A 60 -1.91 -8.57 4.35
C ASP A 60 -2.84 -9.78 4.15
N GLN A 61 -2.85 -10.36 2.96
CA GLN A 61 -3.69 -11.51 2.58
C GLN A 61 -2.85 -12.63 1.99
#